data_AF-A0A9D5PZ93-F1
#
_entry.id   AF-A0A9D5PZ93-F1
#
_cell.length_a   1.000
_cell.length_b   1.000
_cell.length_c   1.000
_cell.angle_alpha   90.00
_cell.angle_beta   90.00
_cell.angle_gamma   90.00
#
_symmetry.space_group_name_H-M   'P 1'
#
loop_
_entity.id
_entity.type
_entity.pdbx_description
1 polymer ?
#
loop_
_entity_poly.entity_id
_entity_poly.type
_entity_poly.pdbx_seq_one_letter_code
_entity_poly.pdbx_strand_id
1 'polypeptide(L)' 'MTRSTCPICSKDTAGDSAPFCSRRCSDIDLARWLNGSYAIPGEDGEADIPDPVPTTNSPE' A
#
# COMPACT_ATOMS: atom_id res chain seq x y z
N MET A 1 12.35 -16.90 -10.63
CA MET A 1 11.89 -16.73 -9.23
C MET A 1 12.52 -15.49 -8.65
N THR A 2 11.73 -14.43 -8.43
CA THR A 2 12.21 -13.19 -7.80
C THR A 2 12.44 -13.47 -6.31
N ARG A 3 13.67 -13.30 -5.82
CA ARG A 3 13.92 -13.30 -4.37
C ARG A 3 13.08 -12.18 -3.75
N SER A 4 12.23 -12.53 -2.79
CA SER A 4 11.45 -11.54 -2.05
C SER A 4 12.33 -10.97 -0.93
N THR A 5 12.55 -9.66 -0.98
CA THR A 5 13.29 -8.92 0.05
C THR A 5 12.31 -8.09 0.87
N CYS A 6 12.62 -7.91 2.16
CA CYS A 6 11.80 -7.15 3.07
C CYS A 6 11.76 -5.68 2.63
N PRO A 7 10.57 -5.07 2.40
CA PRO A 7 10.47 -3.68 1.93
C PRO A 7 10.92 -2.66 2.99
N ILE A 8 11.08 -3.09 4.24
CA ILE A 8 11.46 -2.21 5.36
C ILE A 8 12.97 -2.16 5.57
N CYS A 9 13.69 -3.26 5.34
CA CYS A 9 15.12 -3.37 5.67
C CYS A 9 15.96 -4.16 4.66
N SER A 10 15.38 -4.59 3.55
CA SER A 10 16.04 -5.29 2.43
C SER A 10 16.65 -6.65 2.73
N LYS A 11 16.42 -7.22 3.92
CA LYS A 11 16.82 -8.61 4.25
C LYS A 11 15.95 -9.61 3.50
N ASP A 12 16.49 -10.81 3.25
CA ASP A 12 15.72 -11.92 2.68
C ASP A 12 14.48 -12.23 3.54
N THR A 13 13.33 -12.39 2.90
CA THR A 13 12.10 -12.85 3.57
C THR A 13 12.04 -14.37 3.55
N ALA A 14 11.54 -15.01 4.61
CA ALA A 14 11.43 -16.47 4.66
C ALA A 14 10.14 -16.94 5.35
N GLY A 15 9.53 -17.98 4.78
CA GLY A 15 8.37 -18.68 5.35
C GLY A 15 7.21 -17.75 5.70
N ASP A 16 6.63 -17.98 6.89
CA ASP A 16 5.43 -17.30 7.39
C ASP A 16 5.65 -15.81 7.72
N SER A 17 6.90 -15.33 7.68
CA SER A 17 7.20 -13.92 7.93
C SER A 17 7.06 -13.02 6.69
N ALA A 18 7.00 -13.62 5.49
CA ALA A 18 6.79 -12.89 4.25
C ALA A 18 5.46 -12.11 4.28
N PRO A 19 5.41 -10.87 3.76
CA PRO A 19 6.41 -10.18 2.92
C PRO A 19 7.52 -9.45 3.70
N PHE A 20 7.60 -9.61 5.01
CA PHE A 20 8.62 -8.99 5.86
C PHE A 20 9.69 -10.01 6.29
N CYS A 21 10.76 -9.54 6.94
CA CYS A 21 11.75 -10.46 7.53
C CYS A 21 11.47 -10.76 9.01
N SER A 22 10.50 -10.07 9.64
CA SER A 22 10.18 -10.18 11.07
C SER A 22 8.92 -9.42 11.43
N ARG A 23 8.30 -9.76 12.56
CA ARG A 23 7.20 -8.98 13.17
C ARG A 23 7.57 -7.53 13.47
N ARG A 24 8.83 -7.27 13.85
CA ARG A 24 9.30 -5.88 14.02
C ARG A 24 9.17 -5.06 12.72
N CYS A 25 9.45 -5.65 11.57
CA CYS A 25 9.34 -4.95 10.29
C CYS A 25 7.87 -4.73 9.89
N SER A 26 6.97 -5.68 10.16
CA SER A 26 5.53 -5.46 9.94
C SER A 26 4.98 -4.34 10.82
N ASP A 27 5.40 -4.26 12.09
CA ASP A 27 4.95 -3.22 13.02
C ASP A 27 5.43 -1.81 12.58
N ILE A 28 6.66 -1.72 12.02
CA ILE A 28 7.18 -0.46 11.46
C ILE A 28 6.38 -0.05 10.22
N ASP A 29 6.06 -0.99 9.35
CA ASP A 29 5.24 -0.73 8.16
C ASP A 29 3.85 -0.20 8.55
N LEU A 30 3.21 -0.86 9.52
CA LEU A 30 1.94 -0.42 10.09
C LEU A 30 2.05 1.00 10.68
N ALA A 31 3.11 1.31 11.41
CA ALA A 31 3.32 2.66 11.94
C ALA A 31 3.46 3.72 10.83
N ARG A 32 4.18 3.42 9.73
CA ARG A 32 4.28 4.31 8.56
C ARG A 32 2.90 4.55 7.95
N TRP A 33 2.07 3.52 7.88
CA TRP A 33 0.71 3.62 7.39
C TRP A 33 -0.16 4.51 8.28
N LEU A 34 -0.17 4.26 9.58
CA LEU A 34 -0.93 5.06 10.56
C LEU A 34 -0.46 6.52 10.64
N ASN A 35 0.83 6.78 10.38
CA ASN A 35 1.39 8.13 10.34
C ASN A 35 1.17 8.84 8.98
N GLY A 36 0.49 8.21 8.01
CA GLY A 36 0.27 8.80 6.70
C GLY A 36 1.54 8.96 5.87
N SER A 37 2.60 8.20 6.15
CA SER A 37 3.85 8.25 5.39
C SER A 37 3.70 7.67 3.97
N TYR A 38 2.66 6.88 3.74
CA TYR A 38 2.27 6.42 2.41
C TYR A 38 1.28 7.42 1.80
N ALA A 39 1.80 8.34 1.00
CA ALA A 39 1.01 9.31 0.25
C ALA A 39 1.37 9.24 -1.23
N ILE A 40 0.36 9.30 -2.10
CA ILE A 40 0.55 9.52 -3.52
C ILE A 40 0.64 11.05 -3.69
N PRO A 41 1.74 11.60 -4.23
CA PRO A 41 1.82 13.02 -4.54
C PRO A 41 0.67 13.41 -5.47
N GLY A 42 -0.09 14.43 -5.10
CA GLY A 42 -1.06 15.07 -6.00
C GLY A 42 -0.44 16.25 -6.72
N GLU A 43 -1.00 16.63 -7.86
CA GLU A 43 -0.83 17.97 -8.41
C GLU A 43 -1.47 18.99 -7.47
N ASP A 44 -0.91 20.20 -7.44
CA ASP A 44 -1.25 21.26 -6.51
C ASP A 44 -2.71 21.71 -6.68
N GLY A 45 -3.58 21.21 -5.78
CA GLY A 45 -4.83 21.88 -5.43
C GLY A 45 -6.13 21.24 -5.91
N GLU A 46 -6.12 20.07 -6.55
CA GLU A 46 -7.37 19.34 -6.79
C GLU A 46 -7.15 17.86 -6.48
N ALA A 47 -7.89 17.34 -5.50
CA ALA A 47 -8.09 15.91 -5.44
C ALA A 47 -8.94 15.59 -6.68
N ASP A 48 -8.36 14.89 -7.65
CA ASP A 48 -9.08 14.40 -8.84
C ASP A 48 -10.07 13.34 -8.35
N ILE A 49 -11.17 13.79 -7.74
CA ILE A 49 -12.31 12.97 -7.40
C ILE A 49 -12.97 12.72 -8.75
N PRO A 50 -12.87 11.51 -9.32
CA PRO A 50 -13.55 11.23 -10.57
C PRO A 50 -15.03 11.54 -10.35
N ASP A 51 -15.61 12.30 -11.27
CA ASP A 51 -17.05 12.58 -11.29
C ASP A 51 -17.82 11.27 -11.03
N PRO A 52 -18.90 11.29 -10.23
CA PRO A 52 -19.67 10.09 -9.97
C PRO A 52 -20.11 9.50 -11.31
N VAL A 53 -19.53 8.36 -11.68
CA VAL A 53 -19.90 7.62 -12.89
C VAL A 53 -21.41 7.38 -12.84
N PRO A 54 -22.18 7.85 -13.84
CA PRO A 54 -23.62 7.65 -13.85
C PRO A 54 -23.87 6.14 -13.89
N THR A 55 -24.48 5.60 -12.82
CA THR A 55 -24.88 4.19 -12.74
C THR A 55 -26.06 3.98 -13.69
N THR A 56 -25.77 3.87 -14.98
CA THR A 56 -26.72 3.42 -15.99
C THR A 56 -26.67 1.90 -16.04
N ASN A 57 -27.29 1.28 -15.05
CA ASN A 57 -27.76 -0.10 -15.17
C ASN A 57 -29.17 -0.17 -14.55
N SER A 58 -30.16 0.27 -15.33
CA SER A 58 -31.52 -0.26 -15.20
C SER A 58 -31.72 -1.22 -16.37
N PRO A 59 -31.78 -2.54 -16.13
CA PRO A 59 -32.35 -3.43 -17.12
C PRO A 59 -33.86 -3.23 -17.10
N GLU A 60 -34.41 -2.83 -18.24
CA GLU A 60 -35.85 -2.95 -18.52
C GLU A 60 -36.23 -4.44 -18.66
#